data_AF-A0AAU3VLS9-F1
#
_entry.id   AF-A0AAU3VLS9-F1
#
_cell.length_a   1.000
_cell.length_b   1.000
_cell.length_c   1.000
_cell.angle_alpha   90.00
_cell.angle_beta   90.00
_cell.angle_gamma   90.00
#
_symmetry.space_group_name_H-M   'P 1'
#
loop_
_entity.id
_entity.type
_entity.pdbx_description
1 polymer ?
#
loop_
_entity_poly.entity_id
_entity_poly.type
_entity_poly.pdbx_seq_one_letter_code
_entity_poly.pdbx_strand_id
1 'polypeptide(L)'
;MKSLGSLLLSAGTSAAMFVTWVYGTFSGGMDVRETCELVAGERYDPDYRAAHFQEFAQVFPLHNKCNASYDLVPGWVNAAILVLALATVVLLGKASAGTVNHFRYRRRATAPSVPAGS
;
A
#
# COMPACT_ATOMS: atom_id res chain seq x y z
N MET A 1 -12.58 -19.94 21.74
CA MET A 1 -12.65 -18.47 21.89
C MET A 1 -11.52 -17.72 21.18
N LYS A 2 -10.23 -18.05 21.40
CA LYS A 2 -9.09 -17.39 20.70
C LYS A 2 -9.14 -17.49 19.15
N SER A 3 -9.59 -18.62 18.59
CA SER A 3 -9.69 -18.82 17.14
C SER A 3 -10.78 -17.97 16.48
N LEU A 4 -11.93 -17.77 17.15
CA LEU A 4 -13.05 -17.01 16.61
C LEU A 4 -12.71 -15.51 16.51
N GLY A 5 -12.03 -14.97 17.53
CA GLY A 5 -11.56 -13.58 17.53
C GLY A 5 -10.53 -13.30 16.44
N SER A 6 -9.58 -14.22 16.23
CA SER A 6 -8.60 -14.08 15.14
C SER A 6 -9.22 -14.20 13.74
N LEU A 7 -10.23 -15.05 13.56
CA LEU A 7 -10.95 -15.19 12.28
C LEU A 7 -11.79 -13.95 11.94
N LEU A 8 -12.42 -13.32 12.94
CA LEU A 8 -13.18 -12.08 12.73
C LEU A 8 -12.26 -10.90 12.42
N LEU A 9 -11.10 -10.81 13.09
CA LEU A 9 -10.09 -9.81 12.78
C LEU A 9 -9.55 -9.96 11.36
N SER A 10 -9.22 -11.18 10.92
CA SER A 10 -8.69 -11.40 9.57
C SER A 10 -9.73 -11.10 8.50
N ALA A 11 -10.97 -11.56 8.68
CA ALA A 11 -12.07 -11.27 7.76
C ALA A 11 -12.34 -9.77 7.67
N GLY A 12 -12.35 -9.06 8.81
CA GLY A 12 -12.52 -7.61 8.87
C GLY A 12 -11.41 -6.87 8.12
N THR A 13 -10.13 -7.24 8.35
CA THR A 13 -9.01 -6.62 7.62
C THR A 13 -9.04 -6.88 6.13
N SER A 14 -9.42 -8.09 5.69
CA SER A 14 -9.53 -8.43 4.28
C SER A 14 -10.64 -7.66 3.59
N ALA A 15 -11.80 -7.52 4.25
CA ALA A 15 -12.91 -6.72 3.74
C ALA A 15 -12.52 -5.24 3.61
N ALA A 16 -11.86 -4.67 4.63
CA ALA A 16 -11.38 -3.30 4.59
C ALA A 16 -10.37 -3.08 3.45
N MET A 17 -9.39 -3.97 3.29
CA MET A 17 -8.44 -3.91 2.17
C MET A 17 -9.15 -3.99 0.81
N PHE A 18 -10.13 -4.87 0.66
CA PHE A 18 -10.89 -4.99 -0.57
C PHE A 18 -11.65 -3.69 -0.89
N VAL A 19 -12.35 -3.11 0.09
CA VAL A 19 -13.06 -1.84 -0.08
C VAL A 19 -12.10 -0.71 -0.44
N THR A 20 -10.96 -0.59 0.26
CA THR A 20 -9.95 0.42 -0.06
C THR A 20 -9.39 0.24 -1.47
N TRP A 21 -9.11 -1.00 -1.89
CA TRP A 21 -8.60 -1.30 -3.23
C TRP A 21 -9.62 -0.96 -4.32
N VAL A 22 -10.89 -1.33 -4.13
CA VAL A 22 -11.99 -0.96 -5.03
C VAL A 22 -12.11 0.56 -5.11
N TYR A 23 -12.21 1.24 -3.96
CA TYR A 23 -12.33 2.69 -3.92
C TYR A 23 -11.17 3.38 -4.64
N GLY A 24 -9.92 2.97 -4.39
CA GLY A 24 -8.75 3.52 -5.07
C GLY A 24 -8.73 3.27 -6.58
N THR A 25 -9.17 2.09 -7.02
CA THR A 25 -9.24 1.75 -8.45
C THR A 25 -10.27 2.61 -9.18
N PHE A 26 -11.38 2.94 -8.53
CA PHE A 26 -12.46 3.74 -9.11
C PHE A 26 -12.35 5.24 -8.82
N SER A 27 -11.47 5.69 -7.92
CA SER A 27 -11.30 7.12 -7.60
C SER A 27 -10.57 7.91 -8.69
N GLY A 28 -9.88 7.26 -9.62
CA GLY A 28 -9.10 7.90 -10.69
C GLY A 28 -9.91 8.42 -11.89
N GLY A 29 -11.23 8.54 -11.77
CA GLY A 29 -12.13 8.84 -12.89
C GLY A 29 -12.40 10.32 -13.19
N MET A 30 -12.02 11.26 -12.30
CA MET A 30 -12.19 12.69 -12.58
C MET A 30 -11.04 13.22 -13.45
N ASP A 31 -11.39 13.99 -14.48
CA ASP A 31 -10.42 14.72 -15.30
C ASP A 31 -9.61 15.64 -14.38
N VAL A 32 -8.28 15.65 -14.55
CA VAL A 32 -7.40 16.51 -13.73
C VAL A 32 -7.80 17.96 -13.87
N ARG A 33 -8.22 18.39 -15.08
CA ARG A 33 -8.73 19.74 -15.31
C ARG A 33 -9.93 20.05 -14.44
N GLU A 34 -10.90 19.13 -14.38
CA GLU A 34 -12.11 19.29 -13.56
C GLU A 34 -11.77 19.37 -12.08
N THR A 35 -10.83 18.54 -11.61
CA THR A 35 -10.37 18.58 -10.23
C THR A 35 -9.65 19.89 -9.90
N CYS A 36 -8.81 20.39 -10.81
CA CYS A 36 -8.14 21.68 -10.67
C CYS A 36 -9.13 22.83 -10.58
N GLU A 37 -10.09 22.89 -11.51
CA GLU A 37 -11.01 24.03 -11.64
C GLU A 37 -12.13 23.99 -10.60
N LEU A 38 -12.71 22.80 -10.31
CA LEU A 38 -13.87 22.66 -9.42
C LEU A 38 -13.52 22.37 -7.96
N VAL A 39 -12.44 21.61 -7.71
CA VAL A 39 -12.09 21.19 -6.34
C VAL A 39 -11.03 22.11 -5.74
N ALA A 40 -9.96 22.40 -6.48
CA ALA A 40 -8.88 23.27 -6.01
C ALA A 40 -9.15 24.77 -6.28
N GLY A 41 -10.03 25.10 -7.23
CA GLY A 41 -10.28 26.48 -7.66
C GLY A 41 -9.10 27.11 -8.42
N GLU A 42 -8.20 26.28 -8.92
CA GLU A 42 -6.97 26.67 -9.61
C GLU A 42 -7.12 26.49 -11.12
N ARG A 43 -6.51 27.40 -11.89
CA ARG A 43 -6.57 27.32 -13.35
C ARG A 43 -5.71 26.16 -13.84
N TYR A 44 -6.32 25.28 -14.63
CA TYR A 44 -5.61 24.21 -15.32
C TYR A 44 -4.75 24.79 -16.46
N ASP A 45 -3.46 24.45 -16.47
CA ASP A 45 -2.49 24.86 -17.48
C ASP A 45 -2.09 23.65 -18.36
N PRO A 46 -2.71 23.49 -19.55
CA PRO A 46 -2.40 22.38 -20.45
C PRO A 46 -1.00 22.50 -21.07
N ASP A 47 -0.51 23.72 -21.28
CA ASP A 47 0.80 23.97 -21.90
C ASP A 47 1.92 23.58 -20.94
N TYR A 48 1.78 23.95 -19.66
CA TYR A 48 2.68 23.50 -18.60
C TYR A 48 2.71 21.97 -18.50
N ARG A 49 1.54 21.32 -18.52
CA ARG A 49 1.44 19.87 -18.43
C ARG A 49 2.08 19.16 -19.63
N ALA A 50 1.87 19.68 -20.84
CA ALA A 50 2.49 19.15 -22.06
C ALA A 50 4.01 19.31 -22.04
N ALA A 51 4.51 20.46 -21.59
CA ALA A 51 5.95 20.72 -21.47
C ALA A 51 6.64 19.85 -20.40
N HIS A 52 5.93 19.50 -19.32
CA HIS A 52 6.48 18.72 -18.19
C HIS A 52 5.95 17.29 -18.13
N PHE A 53 5.58 16.69 -19.26
CA PHE A 53 5.01 15.33 -19.32
C PHE A 53 5.86 14.27 -18.57
N GLN A 54 7.17 14.46 -18.56
CA GLN A 54 8.12 13.57 -17.88
C GLN A 54 7.93 13.57 -16.36
N GLU A 55 7.56 14.71 -15.75
CA GLU A 55 7.29 14.80 -14.32
C GLU A 55 6.06 13.97 -13.93
N PHE A 56 5.02 13.94 -14.80
CA PHE A 56 3.79 13.18 -14.57
C PHE A 56 3.92 11.69 -14.91
N ALA A 57 4.97 11.29 -15.64
CA ALA A 57 5.25 9.89 -15.94
C ALA A 57 6.03 9.19 -14.82
N GLN A 58 6.54 9.93 -13.84
CA GLN A 58 7.26 9.35 -12.70
C GLN A 58 6.29 8.63 -11.77
N VAL A 59 6.69 7.43 -11.35
CA VAL A 59 5.91 6.63 -10.39
C VAL A 59 5.98 7.24 -8.99
N PHE A 60 7.10 7.88 -8.64
CA PHE A 60 7.31 8.54 -7.35
C PHE A 60 8.45 9.57 -7.46
N PRO A 61 8.37 10.74 -6.78
CA PRO A 61 7.27 11.22 -5.95
C PRO A 61 6.00 11.48 -6.76
N LEU A 62 4.83 11.26 -6.14
CA LEU A 62 3.56 11.47 -6.81
C LEU A 62 3.29 12.97 -6.90
N HIS A 63 3.03 13.43 -8.12
CA HIS A 63 2.70 14.81 -8.44
C HIS A 63 1.50 14.85 -9.38
N ASN A 64 0.55 15.74 -9.12
CA ASN A 64 -0.53 16.04 -10.04
C ASN A 64 -0.83 17.53 -10.03
N LYS A 65 0.09 18.29 -10.62
CA LYS A 65 0.04 19.74 -10.73
C LYS A 65 -1.06 20.22 -11.68
N CYS A 66 -1.72 21.31 -11.26
CA CYS A 66 -2.64 22.09 -12.07
C CYS A 66 -1.89 23.15 -12.89
N ASN A 67 -0.88 23.76 -12.29
CA ASN A 67 0.02 24.76 -12.85
C ASN A 67 1.38 24.67 -12.15
N ALA A 68 2.34 25.55 -12.50
CA ALA A 68 3.68 25.53 -11.91
C ALA A 68 3.73 25.71 -10.38
N SER A 69 2.69 26.31 -9.80
CA SER A 69 2.64 26.71 -8.39
C SER A 69 1.77 25.81 -7.52
N TYR A 70 0.85 25.04 -8.10
CA TYR A 70 -0.15 24.28 -7.35
C TYR A 70 -0.16 22.79 -7.72
N ASP A 71 -0.01 21.94 -6.70
CA ASP A 71 -0.07 20.48 -6.77
C ASP A 71 -1.31 19.95 -6.03
N LEU A 72 -2.11 19.14 -6.72
CA LEU A 72 -3.25 18.46 -6.12
C LEU A 72 -2.82 17.42 -5.09
N VAL A 73 -1.59 16.90 -5.17
CA VAL A 73 -1.06 15.94 -4.22
C VAL A 73 -0.48 16.70 -3.02
N PRO A 74 -1.09 16.59 -1.83
CA PRO A 74 -0.52 17.21 -0.64
C PRO A 74 0.85 16.63 -0.31
N GLY A 75 1.78 17.46 0.17
CA GLY A 75 3.16 17.04 0.44
C GLY A 75 3.32 15.86 1.42
N TRP A 76 2.32 15.60 2.27
CA TRP A 76 2.35 14.47 3.22
C TRP A 76 2.05 13.12 2.57
N VAL A 77 1.37 13.08 1.41
CA VAL A 77 0.94 11.83 0.78
C VAL A 77 2.14 10.97 0.40
N ASN A 78 3.16 11.59 -0.20
CA ASN A 78 4.40 10.90 -0.58
C ASN A 78 5.08 10.28 0.65
N ALA A 79 5.23 11.04 1.74
CA ALA A 79 5.81 10.52 2.97
C ALA A 79 4.97 9.37 3.58
N ALA A 80 3.65 9.50 3.57
CA ALA A 80 2.75 8.46 4.06
C ALA A 80 2.89 7.15 3.24
N ILE A 81 2.95 7.24 1.91
CA ILE A 81 3.14 6.07 1.03
C ILE A 81 4.46 5.37 1.36
N LEU A 82 5.56 6.13 1.52
CA LEU A 82 6.86 5.55 1.90
C LEU A 82 6.81 4.82 3.25
N VAL A 83 6.21 5.45 4.26
CA VAL A 83 6.09 4.85 5.61
C VAL A 83 5.24 3.57 5.57
N LEU A 84 4.11 3.60 4.86
CA LEU A 84 3.23 2.43 4.72
C LEU A 84 3.89 1.30 3.94
N ALA A 85 4.64 1.62 2.88
CA ALA A 85 5.40 0.63 2.12
C ALA A 85 6.45 -0.06 3.00
N LEU A 86 7.22 0.71 3.77
CA LEU A 86 8.20 0.17 4.71
C LEU A 86 7.54 -0.69 5.79
N ALA A 87 6.44 -0.21 6.38
CA ALA A 87 5.68 -0.98 7.36
C ALA A 87 5.21 -2.32 6.79
N THR A 88 4.72 -2.32 5.55
CA THR A 88 4.26 -3.52 4.85
C THR A 88 5.40 -4.53 4.66
N VAL A 89 6.58 -4.08 4.20
CA VAL A 89 7.77 -4.92 4.05
C VAL A 89 8.18 -5.54 5.38
N VAL A 90 8.20 -4.75 6.46
CA VAL A 90 8.55 -5.23 7.81
C VAL A 90 7.54 -6.27 8.31
N LEU A 91 6.25 -6.00 8.17
CA LEU A 91 5.20 -6.91 8.63
C LEU A 91 5.21 -8.23 7.85
N LEU A 92 5.36 -8.18 6.53
CA LEU A 92 5.50 -9.38 5.69
C LEU A 92 6.77 -10.18 6.01
N GLY A 93 7.89 -9.49 6.24
CA GLY A 93 9.14 -10.12 6.67
C GLY A 93 8.98 -10.85 8.00
N LYS A 94 8.34 -10.22 8.99
CA LYS A 94 8.07 -10.86 10.29
C LYS A 94 7.10 -12.03 10.17
N ALA A 95 6.04 -11.90 9.38
CA ALA A 95 5.06 -12.95 9.17
C ALA A 95 5.70 -14.18 8.49
N SER A 96 6.47 -13.98 7.42
CA SER A 96 7.17 -15.06 6.73
C SER A 96 8.21 -15.75 7.63
N ALA A 97 9.03 -14.98 8.36
CA ALA A 97 10.00 -15.54 9.30
C ALA A 97 9.33 -16.33 10.43
N GLY A 98 8.23 -15.80 10.99
CA GLY A 98 7.42 -16.48 12.00
C GLY A 98 6.88 -17.82 11.49
N THR A 99 6.29 -17.83 10.30
CA THR A 99 5.77 -19.04 9.65
C THR A 99 6.89 -20.06 9.39
N VAL A 100 8.04 -19.65 8.84
CA VAL A 100 9.19 -20.52 8.60
C VAL A 100 9.71 -21.13 9.90
N ASN A 101 9.86 -20.32 10.95
CA ASN A 101 10.31 -20.79 12.25
C ASN A 101 9.31 -21.76 12.89
N HIS A 102 8.01 -21.51 12.74
CA HIS A 102 6.97 -22.41 13.22
C HIS A 102 7.04 -23.78 12.52
N PHE A 103 7.19 -23.79 11.19
CA PHE A 103 7.36 -25.04 10.44
C PHE A 103 8.64 -25.78 10.83
N ARG A 104 9.76 -25.07 11.01
CA ARG A 104 11.02 -25.67 11.47
C ARG A 104 10.88 -26.27 12.87
N TYR A 105 10.23 -25.56 13.79
CA TYR A 105 9.95 -26.05 15.13
C TYR A 105 9.12 -27.33 15.10
N ARG A 106 8.03 -27.34 14.32
CA ARG A 106 7.18 -28.54 14.18
C ARG A 106 7.93 -29.72 13.60
N ARG A 107 8.75 -29.52 12.55
CA ARG A 107 9.57 -30.60 11.96
C ARG A 107 10.57 -31.21 12.95
N ARG A 108 11.19 -30.39 13.81
CA ARG A 108 12.09 -30.88 14.86
C ARG A 108 11.34 -31.67 15.93
N ALA A 109 10.12 -31.25 16.28
CA ALA A 109 9.30 -31.93 17.28
C ALA A 109 8.77 -33.29 16.80
N THR A 110 8.55 -33.50 15.50
CA THR A 110 8.15 -34.78 14.91
C THR A 110 9.31 -35.64 14.42
N ALA A 111 10.56 -35.19 14.55
CA ALA A 111 11.71 -36.04 14.19
C ALA A 111 11.76 -37.25 15.15
N PRO A 112 11.71 -38.49 14.64
CA PRO A 112 11.76 -39.67 15.50
C PRO A 112 13.10 -39.71 16.24
N SER A 113 13.05 -39.94 17.56
CA SER A 113 14.23 -40.24 18.36
C SER A 113 14.82 -41.56 17.85
N VAL A 114 15.96 -41.50 17.16
CA VAL A 114 16.75 -42.69 16.86
C VAL A 114 17.20 -43.27 18.20
N PRO A 115 16.76 -44.49 18.60
CA PRO A 115 17.28 -45.09 19.82
C PRO A 115 18.77 -45.34 19.61
N ALA A 116 19.59 -44.82 20.52
CA ALA A 116 21.00 -45.15 20.59
C ALA A 116 21.12 -46.65 20.88
N GLY A 117 21.39 -47.43 19.83
CA GLY A 117 21.64 -48.86 19.94
C GLY A 117 22.94 -49.09 20.72
N SER A 118 22.80 -49.77 21.86
CA SER A 118 23.87 -50.42 22.63
C SER A 118 24.04 -51.86 22.17
#